data_AF-A0A918P4M5-F1
#
_entry.id   AF-A0A918P4M5-F1
#
_cell.length_a   1.000
_cell.length_b   1.000
_cell.length_c   1.000
_cell.angle_alpha   90.00
_cell.angle_beta   90.00
_cell.angle_gamma   90.00
#
_symmetry.space_group_name_H-M   'P 1'
#
loop_
_entity.id
_entity.type
_entity.pdbx_description
1 polymer ?
#
loop_
_entity_poly.entity_id
_entity_poly.type
_entity_poly.pdbx_seq_one_letter_code
_entity_poly.pdbx_strand_id
1 'polypeptide(L)'
;MEEVGLVPSSTGQPGGKKTGQKMADYPASGGKFLLACVELVKDGFCLSWIDRGFNGGKVSRSSVSGVLDIEDMLGDKLFAPIGKYFTDFHLNENADVVLKKRKVKYFCSSCQANVWGKKGLQIMCMKCNKLFVVYE
;
A
#
# COMPACT_ATOMS: atom_id res chain seq x y z
N MET A 1 4.54 19.00 -7.62
CA MET A 1 3.46 18.16 -7.03
C MET A 1 2.22 19.00 -6.68
N GLU A 2 2.34 20.06 -5.88
CA GLU A 2 1.19 20.94 -5.59
C GLU A 2 0.60 21.59 -6.85
N GLU A 3 1.44 21.93 -7.83
CA GLU A 3 1.03 22.50 -9.13
C GLU A 3 0.08 21.62 -9.96
N VAL A 4 0.09 20.29 -9.71
CA VAL A 4 -0.81 19.32 -10.35
C VAL A 4 -2.01 19.00 -9.46
N GLY A 5 -2.15 19.64 -8.30
CA GLY A 5 -3.26 19.41 -7.38
C GLY A 5 -3.08 18.21 -6.46
N LEU A 6 -1.84 17.77 -6.20
CA LEU A 6 -1.51 16.80 -5.14
C LEU A 6 -0.72 17.50 -4.04
N VAL A 7 -1.23 17.46 -2.82
CA VAL A 7 -0.67 18.17 -1.66
C VAL A 7 0.12 17.22 -0.78
N PRO A 8 1.44 17.41 -0.59
CA PRO A 8 2.24 16.62 0.33
C PRO A 8 1.75 16.74 1.77
N SER A 9 1.64 15.62 2.47
CA SER A 9 1.24 15.57 3.87
C SER A 9 1.75 14.31 4.55
N SER A 10 2.40 14.46 5.71
CA SER A 10 2.85 13.33 6.54
C SER A 10 1.72 12.42 7.01
N THR A 11 0.45 12.85 6.92
CA THR A 11 -0.74 12.08 7.31
C THR A 11 -1.62 11.68 6.13
N GLY A 12 -1.31 12.13 4.90
CA GLY A 12 -2.20 11.96 3.74
C GLY A 12 -3.54 12.70 3.89
N GLN A 13 -3.62 13.68 4.78
CA GLN A 13 -4.80 14.52 5.02
C GLN A 13 -4.36 15.99 5.25
N PRO A 14 -5.28 16.97 5.14
CA PRO A 14 -5.01 18.35 5.51
C PRO A 14 -4.44 18.49 6.93
N GLY A 15 -3.50 19.41 7.13
CA GLY A 15 -2.88 19.69 8.43
C GLY A 15 -1.64 18.84 8.78
N GLY A 16 -1.28 17.85 7.97
CA GLY A 16 0.00 17.13 8.11
C GLY A 16 1.21 17.97 7.67
N LYS A 17 2.42 17.55 8.09
CA LYS A 17 3.66 18.23 7.70
C LYS A 17 3.98 17.96 6.23
N LYS A 18 4.45 18.98 5.51
CA LYS A 18 4.85 18.85 4.11
C LYS A 18 6.23 18.20 3.89
N THR A 19 7.01 17.99 4.97
CA THR A 19 8.36 17.40 4.92
C THR A 19 8.59 16.37 6.03
N GLY A 20 9.41 15.34 5.77
CA GLY A 20 9.78 14.31 6.76
C GLY A 20 10.06 12.94 6.17
N GLN A 21 10.55 12.01 7.00
CA GLN A 21 10.87 10.62 6.60
C GLN A 21 9.64 9.77 6.27
N LYS A 22 8.50 10.08 6.88
CA LYS A 22 7.20 9.46 6.56
C LYS A 22 6.36 10.49 5.82
N MET A 23 6.12 10.24 4.54
CA MET A 23 5.44 11.17 3.65
C MET A 23 4.33 10.44 2.88
N ALA A 24 3.21 11.12 2.72
CA ALA A 24 2.12 10.78 1.82
C ALA A 24 1.64 12.07 1.13
N ASP A 25 0.53 11.99 0.43
CA ASP A 25 -0.10 13.10 -0.28
C ASP A 25 -1.61 12.94 -0.29
N TYR A 26 -2.32 14.02 -0.60
CA TYR A 26 -3.77 14.00 -0.82
C TYR A 26 -4.17 14.90 -1.99
N PRO A 27 -5.24 14.57 -2.74
CA PRO A 27 -5.78 15.44 -3.78
C PRO A 27 -6.28 16.77 -3.20
N ALA A 28 -5.85 17.88 -3.79
CA ALA A 28 -6.43 19.19 -3.51
C ALA A 28 -7.87 19.26 -4.04
N SER A 29 -8.78 19.83 -3.25
CA SER A 29 -10.15 20.13 -3.67
C SER A 29 -10.13 20.99 -4.94
N GLY A 30 -10.85 20.54 -5.98
CA GLY A 30 -10.88 21.22 -7.29
C GLY A 30 -9.53 21.26 -8.04
N GLY A 31 -8.51 20.51 -7.60
CA GLY A 31 -7.20 20.48 -8.24
C GLY A 31 -7.19 19.75 -9.58
N LYS A 32 -6.18 20.04 -10.42
CA LYS A 32 -6.01 19.44 -11.76
C LYS A 32 -6.01 17.90 -11.75
N PHE A 33 -5.36 17.30 -10.76
CA PHE A 33 -5.33 15.84 -10.58
C PHE A 33 -6.74 15.28 -10.40
N LEU A 34 -7.54 15.89 -9.52
CA LEU A 34 -8.89 15.41 -9.24
C LEU A 34 -9.80 15.53 -10.46
N LEU A 35 -9.70 16.65 -11.19
CA LEU A 35 -10.45 16.86 -12.43
C LEU A 35 -10.09 15.81 -13.49
N ALA A 36 -8.80 15.51 -13.66
CA ALA A 36 -8.36 14.46 -14.58
C ALA A 36 -8.87 13.07 -14.18
N CYS A 37 -8.88 12.74 -12.88
CA CYS A 37 -9.47 11.49 -12.39
C CYS A 37 -10.98 11.41 -12.65
N VAL A 38 -11.69 12.53 -12.48
CA VAL A 38 -13.12 12.65 -12.78
C VAL A 38 -13.40 12.38 -14.26
N GLU A 39 -12.65 13.01 -15.16
CA GLU A 39 -12.78 12.79 -16.62
C GLU A 39 -12.47 11.34 -17.00
N LEU A 40 -11.37 10.79 -16.50
CA LEU A 40 -10.97 9.41 -16.76
C LEU A 40 -12.06 8.39 -16.38
N VAL A 41 -12.70 8.59 -15.22
CA VAL A 41 -13.78 7.70 -14.76
C VAL A 41 -15.08 7.92 -15.54
N LYS A 42 -15.37 9.16 -15.97
CA LYS A 42 -16.52 9.44 -16.85
C LYS A 42 -16.40 8.73 -18.19
N ASP A 43 -15.18 8.58 -18.71
CA ASP A 43 -14.90 7.84 -19.94
C ASP A 43 -15.04 6.32 -19.80
N GLY A 44 -15.46 5.83 -18.62
CA GLY A 44 -15.68 4.41 -18.36
C GLY A 44 -14.40 3.62 -18.08
N PHE A 45 -13.28 4.30 -17.85
CA PHE A 45 -12.03 3.64 -17.48
C PHE A 45 -12.18 2.88 -16.16
N CYS A 46 -11.76 1.62 -16.17
CA CYS A 46 -11.68 0.78 -14.97
C CYS A 46 -10.33 0.05 -14.92
N LEU A 47 -9.81 -0.18 -13.72
CA LEU A 47 -8.61 -0.99 -13.54
C LEU A 47 -8.98 -2.46 -13.69
N SER A 48 -8.46 -3.12 -14.73
CA SER A 48 -8.75 -4.54 -15.02
C SER A 48 -7.98 -5.54 -14.14
N TRP A 49 -7.24 -5.07 -13.13
CA TRP A 49 -6.40 -5.91 -12.28
C TRP A 49 -6.41 -5.40 -10.84
N ILE A 50 -6.28 -6.33 -9.89
CA ILE A 50 -6.28 -6.07 -8.45
C ILE A 50 -4.99 -6.60 -7.83
N ASP A 51 -4.46 -5.90 -6.83
CA ASP A 51 -3.31 -6.36 -6.07
C ASP A 51 -3.70 -7.53 -5.14
N ARG A 52 -2.95 -8.62 -5.20
CA ARG A 52 -3.21 -9.86 -4.42
C ARG A 52 -2.86 -9.73 -2.94
N GLY A 53 -2.16 -8.66 -2.55
CA GLY A 53 -1.80 -8.34 -1.16
C GLY A 53 -2.92 -7.65 -0.39
N PHE A 54 -4.07 -7.38 -1.02
CA PHE A 54 -5.23 -6.84 -0.32
C PHE A 54 -5.84 -7.91 0.59
N ASN A 55 -5.38 -7.95 1.84
CA ASN A 55 -5.74 -8.98 2.81
C ASN A 55 -7.11 -8.72 3.47
N GLY A 56 -8.09 -8.18 2.72
CA GLY A 56 -9.44 -7.84 3.19
C GLY A 56 -9.51 -6.96 4.44
N GLY A 57 -8.36 -6.44 4.89
CA GLY A 57 -8.24 -5.70 6.14
C GLY A 57 -9.11 -4.46 6.03
N LYS A 58 -9.94 -4.23 7.05
CA LYS A 58 -10.86 -3.09 7.17
C LYS A 58 -10.19 -1.87 6.53
N VAL A 59 -10.63 -1.50 5.33
CA VAL A 59 -10.22 -0.24 4.71
C VAL A 59 -10.68 0.79 5.71
N SER A 60 -9.74 1.33 6.49
CA SER A 60 -10.01 2.41 7.40
C SER A 60 -10.42 3.57 6.51
N ARG A 61 -11.74 3.72 6.38
CA ARG A 61 -12.39 4.87 5.77
C ARG A 61 -11.84 6.09 6.51
N SER A 62 -10.86 6.73 5.92
CA SER A 62 -10.92 8.18 5.85
C SER A 62 -12.05 8.43 4.86
N SER A 63 -13.28 8.56 5.35
CA SER A 63 -14.41 8.96 4.51
C SER A 63 -14.06 10.31 3.90
N VAL A 64 -13.52 10.28 2.67
CA VAL A 64 -13.15 11.46 1.87
C VAL A 64 -14.38 12.26 1.45
N SER A 65 -15.57 11.73 1.73
CA SER A 65 -16.89 12.30 1.47
C SER A 65 -17.11 13.72 2.01
N GLY A 66 -16.26 14.21 2.92
CA GLY A 66 -16.37 15.57 3.48
C GLY A 66 -15.28 16.55 3.06
N VAL A 67 -14.33 16.16 2.19
CA VAL A 67 -13.12 16.99 1.90
C VAL A 67 -13.12 17.56 0.49
N LEU A 68 -13.91 17.00 -0.42
CA LEU A 68 -13.91 17.36 -1.84
C LEU A 68 -15.36 17.57 -2.29
N ASP A 69 -15.71 18.81 -2.66
CA ASP A 69 -17.01 19.19 -3.26
C ASP A 69 -17.15 18.56 -4.66
N ILE A 70 -17.23 17.24 -4.71
CA ILE A 70 -17.52 16.45 -5.91
C ILE A 70 -18.97 16.02 -5.77
N GLU A 71 -19.79 16.24 -6.81
CA GLU A 71 -21.19 15.79 -6.84
C GLU A 71 -21.33 14.37 -6.28
N ASP A 72 -22.20 14.18 -5.28
CA ASP A 72 -22.30 12.97 -4.44
C ASP A 72 -22.34 11.66 -5.25
N MET A 73 -22.96 11.68 -6.43
CA MET A 73 -23.06 10.53 -7.35
C MET A 73 -21.71 10.07 -7.95
N LEU A 74 -20.76 10.99 -8.11
CA LEU A 74 -19.43 10.72 -8.65
C LEU A 74 -18.43 10.42 -7.54
N GLY A 75 -18.58 11.06 -6.38
CA GLY A 75 -17.85 10.69 -5.16
C GLY A 75 -18.06 9.22 -4.81
N ASP A 76 -19.31 8.74 -4.91
CA ASP A 76 -19.62 7.33 -4.70
C ASP A 76 -18.93 6.39 -5.69
N LYS A 77 -18.61 6.82 -6.92
CA LYS A 77 -17.86 6.01 -7.90
C LYS A 77 -16.36 6.05 -7.70
N LEU A 78 -15.82 7.23 -7.37
CA LEU A 78 -14.38 7.43 -7.18
C LEU A 78 -13.89 6.86 -5.85
N PHE A 79 -14.76 6.83 -4.83
CA PHE A 79 -14.42 6.37 -3.48
C PHE A 79 -15.08 5.05 -3.08
N ALA A 80 -15.94 4.46 -3.91
CA ALA A 80 -16.47 3.14 -3.59
C ALA A 80 -15.35 2.08 -3.59
N PRO A 81 -15.45 1.09 -2.69
CA PRO A 81 -14.59 -0.08 -2.76
C PRO A 81 -14.69 -0.69 -4.14
N ILE A 82 -13.54 -1.06 -4.70
CA ILE A 82 -13.47 -1.69 -6.03
C ILE A 82 -14.42 -2.90 -6.11
N GLY A 83 -14.58 -3.66 -5.01
CA GLY A 83 -15.51 -4.80 -4.92
C GLY A 83 -16.99 -4.48 -5.15
N LYS A 84 -17.43 -3.20 -5.15
CA LYS A 84 -18.79 -2.80 -5.55
C LYS A 84 -18.98 -2.85 -7.07
N TYR A 85 -17.91 -2.66 -7.84
CA TYR A 85 -17.94 -2.66 -9.32
C TYR A 85 -17.49 -3.98 -9.94
N PHE A 86 -16.85 -4.85 -9.15
CA PHE A 86 -16.42 -6.18 -9.58
C PHE A 86 -17.29 -7.23 -8.87
N THR A 87 -18.56 -7.34 -9.26
CA THR A 87 -19.51 -8.32 -8.71
C THR A 87 -19.18 -9.75 -9.13
N ASP A 88 -18.56 -9.92 -10.30
CA ASP A 88 -18.26 -11.23 -10.90
C ASP A 88 -16.82 -11.69 -10.61
N PHE A 89 -16.20 -11.14 -9.57
CA PHE A 89 -14.85 -11.53 -9.16
C PHE A 89 -14.91 -12.80 -8.31
N HIS A 90 -14.87 -13.97 -8.96
CA HIS A 90 -14.57 -15.21 -8.27
C HIS A 90 -13.07 -15.22 -7.92
N LEU A 91 -12.76 -15.00 -6.64
CA LEU A 91 -11.48 -15.43 -6.09
C LEU A 91 -11.36 -16.91 -6.42
N ASN A 92 -10.41 -17.28 -7.29
CA ASN A 92 -10.09 -18.68 -7.47
C ASN A 92 -9.64 -19.19 -6.10
N GLU A 93 -10.44 -20.03 -5.45
CA GLU A 93 -10.15 -20.60 -4.13
C GLU A 93 -8.84 -21.41 -4.15
N ASN A 94 -8.37 -21.79 -5.35
CA ASN A 94 -7.06 -22.42 -5.59
C ASN A 94 -5.90 -21.42 -5.65
N ALA A 95 -6.16 -20.11 -5.53
CA ALA A 95 -5.13 -19.14 -5.23
C ALA A 95 -4.82 -19.20 -3.73
N ASP A 96 -4.30 -20.34 -3.31
CA ASP A 96 -3.55 -20.49 -2.08
C ASP A 96 -2.37 -19.51 -2.15
N VAL A 97 -2.61 -18.25 -1.78
CA VAL A 97 -1.56 -17.32 -1.39
C VAL A 97 -1.11 -17.79 -0.02
N VAL A 98 -0.46 -18.95 -0.01
CA VAL A 98 0.33 -19.36 1.14
C VAL A 98 1.38 -18.26 1.26
N LEU A 99 1.19 -17.38 2.24
CA LEU A 99 2.23 -16.54 2.81
C LEU A 99 3.25 -17.50 3.45
N LYS A 100 3.88 -18.36 2.66
CA LYS A 100 5.03 -19.16 3.07
C LYS A 100 6.02 -18.11 3.54
N LYS A 101 6.32 -18.07 4.84
CA LYS A 101 7.40 -17.25 5.40
C LYS A 101 8.66 -17.61 4.61
N ARG A 102 8.96 -16.82 3.57
CA ARG A 102 10.05 -17.12 2.61
C ARG A 102 11.42 -16.89 3.23
N LYS A 103 11.45 -16.16 4.35
CA LYS A 103 12.66 -15.77 5.06
C LYS A 103 12.65 -16.32 6.48
N VAL A 104 13.77 -16.90 6.89
CA VAL A 104 14.05 -17.29 8.27
C VAL A 104 15.05 -16.32 8.87
N LYS A 105 15.00 -16.18 10.20
CA LYS A 105 15.92 -15.33 10.96
C LYS A 105 17.19 -16.13 11.29
N TYR A 106 18.32 -15.53 10.99
CA TYR A 106 19.65 -16.00 11.33
C TYR A 106 20.24 -15.05 12.37
N PHE A 107 20.96 -15.58 13.36
CA PHE A 107 21.66 -14.76 14.34
C PHE A 107 23.12 -15.18 14.51
N CYS A 108 23.99 -14.21 14.79
CA CYS A 108 25.38 -14.48 15.13
C CYS A 108 25.50 -14.76 16.63
N SER A 109 26.07 -15.91 17.00
CA SER A 109 26.24 -16.33 18.40
C SER A 109 27.21 -15.48 19.22
N SER A 110 28.05 -14.66 18.58
CA SER A 110 28.99 -13.78 19.30
C SER A 110 28.55 -12.33 19.40
N CYS A 111 28.07 -11.72 18.31
CA CYS A 111 27.71 -10.29 18.31
C CYS A 111 26.20 -10.03 18.30
N GLN A 112 25.37 -11.08 18.29
CA GLN A 112 23.91 -11.00 18.23
C GLN A 112 23.33 -10.21 17.04
N ALA A 113 24.13 -9.99 15.99
CA ALA A 113 23.64 -9.47 14.73
C ALA A 113 22.56 -10.41 14.16
N ASN A 114 21.51 -9.83 13.57
CA ASN A 114 20.40 -10.55 12.97
C ASN A 114 20.36 -10.31 11.46
N VAL A 115 20.10 -11.37 10.68
CA VAL A 115 19.89 -11.30 9.22
C VAL A 115 18.72 -12.18 8.80
N TRP A 116 17.98 -11.78 7.77
CA TRP A 116 16.80 -12.50 7.27
C TRP A 116 17.01 -12.93 5.83
N GLY A 117 16.91 -14.23 5.57
CA GLY A 117 17.19 -14.81 4.26
C GLY A 117 16.44 -16.11 4.00
N LYS A 118 16.57 -16.66 2.78
CA LYS A 118 16.01 -17.97 2.43
C LYS A 118 16.55 -19.05 3.37
N LYS A 119 15.73 -20.05 3.71
CA LYS A 119 16.16 -21.20 4.51
C LYS A 119 17.34 -21.92 3.83
N GLY A 120 18.36 -22.29 4.61
CA GLY A 120 19.54 -23.01 4.14
C GLY A 120 20.70 -22.14 3.62
N LEU A 121 20.62 -20.80 3.72
CA LEU A 121 21.77 -19.94 3.42
C LEU A 121 22.91 -20.14 4.44
N GLN A 122 24.13 -20.22 3.92
CA GLN A 122 25.36 -20.14 4.71
C GLN A 122 25.82 -18.68 4.74
N ILE A 123 25.73 -18.05 5.90
CA ILE A 123 26.06 -16.63 6.08
C ILE A 123 27.16 -16.52 7.12
N MET A 124 28.24 -15.81 6.80
CA MET A 124 29.37 -15.59 7.70
C MET A 124 29.35 -14.16 8.25
N CYS A 125 29.54 -14.01 9.57
CA CYS A 125 29.74 -12.72 10.20
C CYS A 125 31.20 -12.29 10.03
N MET A 126 31.49 -11.28 9.20
CA MET A 126 32.87 -10.79 9.01
C MET A 126 33.49 -10.19 10.28
N LYS A 127 32.69 -9.76 11.27
CA LYS A 127 33.21 -9.24 12.54
C LYS A 127 33.68 -10.34 13.49
N CYS A 128 32.93 -11.44 13.57
CA CYS A 128 33.20 -12.54 14.50
C CYS A 128 33.86 -13.75 13.84
N ASN A 129 33.95 -13.73 12.51
CA ASN A 129 34.37 -14.84 11.65
C ASN A 129 33.65 -16.17 11.94
N LYS A 130 32.37 -16.07 12.35
CA LYS A 130 31.50 -17.21 12.69
C LYS A 130 30.32 -17.27 11.74
N LEU A 131 29.87 -18.48 11.43
CA LEU A 131 28.62 -18.68 10.69
C LEU A 131 27.44 -18.24 11.56
N PHE A 132 26.46 -17.60 10.92
CA PHE A 132 25.18 -17.35 11.54
C PHE A 132 24.42 -18.68 11.67
N VAL A 133 23.71 -18.83 12.80
CA VAL A 133 22.85 -19.98 13.08
C VAL A 133 21.38 -19.57 12.91
N VAL A 134 20.53 -20.53 12.53
CA VAL A 134 19.08 -20.29 12.40
C VAL A 134 18.48 -20.23 13.79
N TYR A 135 17.64 -19.22 14.03
CA TYR A 135 16.80 -19.16 15.23
C TYR A 135 15.57 -20.04 14.95
N GLU A 136 15.51 -21.22 15.56
CA GLU A 136 14.33 -22.11 15.51
C GLU A 136 13.18 -21.55 16.36
#